data_AF-A0A524M875-F1
#
_entry.id   AF-A0A524M875-F1
#
_cell.length_a   1.000
_cell.length_b   1.000
_cell.length_c   1.000
_cell.angle_alpha   90.00
_cell.angle_beta   90.00
_cell.angle_gamma   90.00
#
_symmetry.space_group_name_H-M   'P 1'
#
loop_
_entity.id
_entity.type
_entity.pdbx_description
1 polymer ?
#
loop_
_entity_poly.entity_id
_entity_poly.type
_entity_poly.pdbx_seq_one_letter_code
_entity_poly.pdbx_strand_id
1 'polypeptide(L)'
;MTVNLQHAIDQLRAHARRDLQRFYAPNHYFGRDHSPIADYKLTVPLLQSSATNQLTVREIAAASALKDLAIYESCYRKIWKDAKLVRDTTERDSGELSESDNREIYARLEMFSCSALCYAKVIGEPNLIKVFDQALPTVKITPKNENTLNGNDVETKLVQNDAKEYKHTRNPWLVRDPNDPEPEQPWYIPARYFARRLIMKDATLLNKHNLLAKKVLYSLKNMGINNRGGKMISDLTTIKKALTNVNLG
;
A
#
# COMPACT_ATOMS: atom_id res chain seq x y z
N MET A 1 3.83 20.03 3.90
CA MET A 1 5.14 19.39 3.67
C MET A 1 6.21 20.30 4.27
N THR A 2 7.07 19.81 5.16
CA THR A 2 8.13 20.66 5.74
C THR A 2 9.20 20.94 4.69
N VAL A 3 9.83 22.13 4.74
CA VAL A 3 10.93 22.52 3.82
C VAL A 3 12.05 21.47 3.80
N ASN A 4 12.29 20.82 4.94
CA ASN A 4 13.27 19.75 5.09
C ASN A 4 12.94 18.50 4.25
N LEU A 5 11.67 18.07 4.22
CA LEU A 5 11.27 16.87 3.48
C LEU A 5 11.39 17.07 1.96
N GLN A 6 10.98 18.23 1.43
CA GLN A 6 11.11 18.48 -0.01
C GLN A 6 12.58 18.48 -0.45
N HIS A 7 13.47 19.10 0.34
CA HIS A 7 14.89 19.09 0.05
C HIS A 7 15.48 17.65 0.04
N ALA A 8 15.07 16.81 1.00
CA ALA A 8 15.48 15.41 1.04
C ALA A 8 14.97 14.61 -0.17
N ILE A 9 13.75 14.90 -0.66
CA ILE A 9 13.22 14.29 -1.88
C ILE A 9 14.05 14.68 -3.10
N ASP A 10 14.39 15.95 -3.25
CA ASP A 10 15.18 16.42 -4.40
C ASP A 10 16.58 15.81 -4.40
N GLN A 11 17.22 15.73 -3.23
CA GLN A 11 18.50 15.02 -3.05
C GLN A 11 18.38 13.54 -3.42
N LEU A 12 17.40 12.83 -2.85
CA LEU A 12 17.19 11.41 -3.13
C LEU A 12 16.93 11.14 -4.61
N ARG A 13 16.11 11.99 -5.27
CA ARG A 13 15.85 11.92 -6.71
C ARG A 13 17.13 12.07 -7.53
N ALA A 14 18.00 13.02 -7.17
CA ALA A 14 19.27 13.23 -7.84
C ALA A 14 20.22 12.03 -7.70
N HIS A 15 20.33 11.45 -6.51
CA HIS A 15 21.11 10.22 -6.28
C HIS A 15 20.57 9.04 -7.10
N ALA A 16 19.26 8.81 -7.02
CA ALA A 16 18.63 7.68 -7.70
C ALA A 16 18.77 7.78 -9.23
N ARG A 17 18.67 8.99 -9.81
CA ARG A 17 18.92 9.18 -11.23
C ARG A 17 20.37 8.89 -11.60
N ARG A 18 21.34 9.40 -10.83
CA ARG A 18 22.76 9.12 -11.05
C ARG A 18 23.05 7.62 -11.06
N ASP A 19 22.46 6.87 -10.14
CA ASP A 19 22.63 5.42 -10.09
C ASP A 19 21.98 4.69 -11.28
N LEU A 20 20.90 5.23 -11.83
CA LEU A 20 20.23 4.66 -13.00
C LEU A 20 20.78 5.16 -14.35
N GLN A 21 21.82 6.00 -14.33
CA GLN A 21 22.29 6.74 -15.51
C GLN A 21 22.64 5.88 -16.71
N ARG A 22 23.14 4.66 -16.48
CA ARG A 22 23.50 3.75 -17.56
C ARG A 22 22.32 3.16 -18.32
N PHE A 23 21.09 3.28 -17.81
CA PHE A 23 19.90 2.67 -18.42
C PHE A 23 19.09 3.64 -19.29
N TYR A 24 19.52 4.90 -19.40
CA TYR A 24 18.79 5.88 -20.19
C TYR A 24 19.74 6.78 -20.98
N ALA A 25 19.28 7.19 -22.16
CA ALA A 25 20.00 8.16 -22.96
C ALA A 25 20.00 9.54 -22.28
N PRO A 26 21.06 10.36 -22.42
CA PRO A 26 21.12 11.71 -21.86
C PRO A 26 19.89 12.57 -22.21
N ASN A 27 19.28 12.33 -23.36
CA ASN A 27 18.10 13.05 -23.85
C ASN A 27 16.81 12.71 -23.09
N HIS A 28 16.77 11.64 -22.29
CA HIS A 28 15.56 11.19 -21.59
C HIS A 28 14.97 12.25 -20.66
N TYR A 29 15.82 13.09 -20.06
CA TYR A 29 15.37 14.13 -19.13
C TYR A 29 15.35 15.54 -19.69
N PHE A 30 15.74 15.75 -20.95
CA PHE A 30 15.77 17.09 -21.51
C PHE A 30 14.34 17.71 -21.47
N GLY A 31 14.18 18.77 -20.67
CA GLY A 31 12.88 19.42 -20.43
C GLY A 31 11.89 18.62 -19.56
N ARG A 32 12.34 17.57 -18.86
CA ARG A 32 11.52 16.67 -18.03
C ARG A 32 12.09 16.39 -16.65
N ASP A 33 13.09 17.15 -16.22
CA ASP A 33 13.81 16.94 -14.95
C ASP A 33 12.91 16.93 -13.71
N HIS A 34 11.73 17.54 -13.75
CA HIS A 34 10.78 17.54 -12.63
C HIS A 34 9.45 16.84 -12.94
N SER A 35 9.43 16.02 -14.00
CA SER A 35 8.23 15.30 -14.43
C SER A 35 8.12 13.93 -13.74
N PRO A 36 7.09 13.71 -12.89
CA PRO A 36 6.84 12.39 -12.30
C PRO A 36 6.70 11.31 -13.38
N ILE A 37 6.09 11.66 -14.50
CA ILE A 37 5.86 10.75 -15.63
C ILE A 37 7.19 10.26 -16.24
N ALA A 38 8.22 11.11 -16.28
CA ALA A 38 9.52 10.73 -16.82
C ALA A 38 10.23 9.69 -15.93
N ASP A 39 10.16 9.88 -14.61
CA ASP A 39 10.72 8.93 -13.64
C ASP A 39 9.94 7.61 -13.63
N TYR A 40 8.61 7.67 -13.75
CA TYR A 40 7.79 6.46 -13.87
C TYR A 40 8.12 5.66 -15.13
N LYS A 41 8.20 6.33 -16.29
CA LYS A 41 8.53 5.69 -17.57
C LYS A 41 9.93 5.08 -17.58
N LEU A 42 10.86 5.67 -16.84
CA LEU A 42 12.20 5.12 -16.67
C LEU A 42 12.18 3.84 -15.84
N THR A 43 11.51 3.88 -14.69
CA THR A 43 11.68 2.88 -13.64
C THR A 43 10.83 1.63 -13.83
N VAL A 44 9.65 1.76 -14.43
CA VAL A 44 8.73 0.63 -14.61
C VAL A 44 9.30 -0.48 -15.49
N PRO A 45 9.89 -0.21 -16.67
CA PRO A 45 10.49 -1.26 -17.49
C PRO A 45 11.65 -1.98 -16.77
N LEU A 46 12.45 -1.23 -16.00
CA LEU A 46 13.57 -1.78 -15.22
C LEU A 46 13.09 -2.78 -14.17
N LEU A 47 11.97 -2.49 -13.51
CA LEU A 47 11.41 -3.34 -12.45
C LEU A 47 10.54 -4.49 -12.98
N GLN A 48 10.02 -4.41 -14.20
CA GLN A 48 9.12 -5.43 -14.78
C GLN A 48 9.84 -6.43 -15.70
N SER A 49 10.96 -6.05 -16.30
CA SER A 49 11.68 -6.92 -17.22
C SER A 49 12.37 -8.08 -16.49
N SER A 50 12.55 -9.21 -17.19
CA SER A 50 13.45 -10.29 -16.78
C SER A 50 14.92 -9.83 -16.66
N ALA A 51 15.22 -8.61 -17.10
CA ALA A 51 16.50 -7.91 -16.89
C ALA A 51 16.70 -7.40 -15.45
N THR A 52 15.76 -7.66 -14.53
CA THR A 52 16.03 -7.53 -13.08
C THR A 52 17.27 -8.31 -12.64
N ASN A 53 17.66 -9.36 -13.37
CA ASN A 53 18.92 -10.08 -13.16
C ASN A 53 20.20 -9.27 -13.47
N GLN A 54 20.09 -8.11 -14.15
CA GLN A 54 21.22 -7.22 -14.47
C GLN A 54 21.31 -6.00 -13.54
N LEU A 55 20.27 -5.73 -12.76
CA LEU A 55 20.25 -4.61 -11.83
C LEU A 55 20.95 -4.99 -10.52
N THR A 56 21.83 -4.12 -10.05
CA THR A 56 22.39 -4.22 -8.70
C THR A 56 21.31 -3.94 -7.67
N VAL A 57 21.52 -4.39 -6.43
CA VAL A 57 20.62 -4.09 -5.29
C VAL A 57 20.40 -2.58 -5.15
N ARG A 58 21.45 -1.78 -5.37
CA ARG A 58 21.41 -0.32 -5.33
C ARG A 58 20.51 0.28 -6.42
N GLU A 59 20.57 -0.25 -7.63
CA GLU A 59 19.73 0.22 -8.74
C GLU A 59 18.27 -0.23 -8.60
N ILE A 60 18.01 -1.43 -8.08
CA ILE A 60 16.66 -1.89 -7.76
C ILE A 60 16.03 -0.97 -6.71
N ALA A 61 16.78 -0.61 -5.67
CA ALA A 61 16.33 0.32 -4.64
C ALA A 61 16.10 1.72 -5.21
N ALA A 62 17.02 2.24 -6.03
CA ALA A 62 16.88 3.53 -6.70
C ALA A 62 15.63 3.58 -7.60
N ALA A 63 15.42 2.55 -8.43
CA ALA A 63 14.27 2.46 -9.33
C ALA A 63 12.95 2.36 -8.56
N SER A 64 12.92 1.59 -7.46
CA SER A 64 11.74 1.47 -6.61
C SER A 64 11.37 2.81 -5.97
N ALA A 65 12.35 3.51 -5.39
CA ALA A 65 12.15 4.81 -4.76
C ALA A 65 11.66 5.88 -5.76
N LEU A 66 12.25 5.95 -6.96
CA LEU A 66 11.82 6.88 -8.01
C LEU A 66 10.44 6.55 -8.57
N LYS A 67 10.11 5.27 -8.75
CA LYS A 67 8.76 4.85 -9.18
C LYS A 67 7.72 5.29 -8.16
N ASP A 68 7.96 5.03 -6.88
CA ASP A 68 7.00 5.37 -5.83
C ASP A 68 6.89 6.89 -5.61
N LEU A 69 7.99 7.63 -5.75
CA LEU A 69 7.97 9.10 -5.80
C LEU A 69 7.09 9.60 -6.94
N ALA A 70 7.27 9.05 -8.14
CA ALA A 70 6.48 9.44 -9.30
C ALA A 70 4.98 9.19 -9.11
N ILE A 71 4.62 8.04 -8.53
CA ILE A 71 3.22 7.71 -8.20
C ILE A 71 2.66 8.72 -7.19
N TYR A 72 3.41 9.01 -6.13
CA TYR A 72 3.03 9.99 -5.11
C TYR A 72 2.80 11.37 -5.73
N GLU A 73 3.77 11.91 -6.47
CA GLU A 73 3.67 13.24 -7.07
C GLU A 73 2.52 13.32 -8.09
N SER A 74 2.32 12.28 -8.91
CA SER A 74 1.21 12.21 -9.86
C SER A 74 -0.15 12.18 -9.17
N CYS A 75 -0.30 11.36 -8.13
CA CYS A 75 -1.53 11.25 -7.35
C CYS A 75 -1.84 12.57 -6.63
N TYR A 76 -0.86 13.14 -5.95
CA TYR A 76 -0.97 14.43 -5.27
C TYR A 76 -1.41 15.55 -6.23
N ARG A 77 -0.75 15.68 -7.38
CA ARG A 77 -1.10 16.70 -8.39
C ARG A 77 -2.51 16.49 -8.95
N LYS A 78 -2.93 15.24 -9.17
CA LYS A 78 -4.28 14.92 -9.66
C LYS A 78 -5.35 15.34 -8.66
N ILE A 79 -5.22 14.89 -7.40
CA ILE A 79 -6.16 15.21 -6.33
C ILE A 79 -6.32 16.73 -6.17
N TRP A 80 -5.20 17.47 -6.13
CA TRP A 80 -5.25 18.92 -6.03
C TRP A 80 -5.84 19.62 -7.25
N LYS A 81 -5.64 19.07 -8.45
CA LYS A 81 -6.26 19.59 -9.67
C LYS A 81 -7.77 19.40 -9.63
N ASP A 82 -8.23 18.22 -9.25
CA ASP A 82 -9.65 17.87 -9.18
C ASP A 82 -10.35 18.70 -8.08
N ALA A 83 -9.72 18.85 -6.92
CA ALA A 83 -10.23 19.68 -5.82
C ALA A 83 -10.32 21.18 -6.18
N LYS A 84 -9.45 21.69 -7.05
CA LYS A 84 -9.50 23.08 -7.54
C LYS A 84 -10.58 23.28 -8.61
N LEU A 85 -10.82 22.30 -9.47
CA LEU A 85 -11.78 22.41 -10.58
C LEU A 85 -13.23 22.50 -10.08
N VAL A 86 -13.52 21.94 -8.92
CA VAL A 86 -14.86 21.96 -8.30
C VAL A 86 -15.22 23.35 -7.72
N ARG A 87 -14.27 24.27 -7.59
CA ARG A 87 -14.43 25.53 -6.81
C ARG A 87 -14.72 26.78 -7.63
N ASP A 88 -15.40 26.63 -8.75
CA ASP A 88 -15.81 27.76 -9.58
C ASP A 88 -17.22 28.26 -9.19
N THR A 89 -17.41 28.61 -7.91
CA THR A 89 -18.56 29.42 -7.45
C THR A 89 -18.18 30.25 -6.21
N THR A 90 -17.83 31.51 -6.46
CA THR A 90 -18.02 32.70 -5.62
C THR A 90 -17.36 32.86 -4.24
N GLU A 91 -16.79 31.84 -3.60
CA GLU A 91 -16.17 32.04 -2.27
C GLU A 91 -14.72 31.53 -2.20
N ARG A 92 -13.80 32.46 -1.87
CA ARG A 92 -12.37 32.19 -1.61
C ARG A 92 -12.22 31.49 -0.26
N ASP A 93 -12.75 30.29 -0.13
CA ASP A 93 -12.37 29.44 0.98
C ASP A 93 -11.08 28.72 0.60
N SER A 94 -10.10 28.70 1.51
CA SER A 94 -8.81 28.01 1.35
C SER A 94 -9.06 26.51 1.37
N GLY A 95 -9.70 26.01 0.33
CA GLY A 95 -10.61 24.90 0.58
C GLY A 95 -9.87 23.62 0.93
N GLU A 96 -10.50 22.92 1.84
CA GLU A 96 -10.03 21.70 2.43
C GLU A 96 -10.15 20.55 1.43
N LEU A 97 -9.15 19.67 1.41
CA LEU A 97 -9.24 18.40 0.71
C LEU A 97 -10.22 17.50 1.46
N SER A 98 -10.93 16.63 0.73
CA SER A 98 -11.77 15.63 1.40
C SER A 98 -10.92 14.72 2.31
N GLU A 99 -11.54 14.14 3.33
CA GLU A 99 -10.83 13.19 4.20
C GLU A 99 -10.28 12.00 3.41
N SER A 100 -11.02 11.55 2.38
CA SER A 100 -10.58 10.48 1.48
C SER A 100 -9.33 10.86 0.69
N ASP A 101 -9.31 12.07 0.13
CA ASP A 101 -8.17 12.60 -0.64
C ASP A 101 -6.91 12.73 0.23
N ASN A 102 -7.07 13.30 1.43
CA ASN A 102 -5.99 13.38 2.41
C ASN A 102 -5.44 11.99 2.72
N ARG A 103 -6.32 11.02 3.00
CA ARG A 103 -5.92 9.63 3.29
C ARG A 103 -5.16 9.00 2.13
N GLU A 104 -5.57 9.22 0.88
CA GLU A 104 -4.86 8.70 -0.29
C GLU A 104 -3.47 9.34 -0.42
N ILE A 105 -3.36 10.66 -0.30
CA ILE A 105 -2.08 11.38 -0.34
C ILE A 105 -1.12 10.82 0.72
N TYR A 106 -1.58 10.67 1.97
CA TYR A 106 -0.74 10.13 3.04
C TYR A 106 -0.32 8.69 2.80
N ALA A 107 -1.22 7.83 2.31
CA ALA A 107 -0.87 6.44 2.00
C ALA A 107 0.21 6.35 0.90
N ARG A 108 0.12 7.22 -0.13
CA ARG A 108 1.16 7.28 -1.18
C ARG A 108 2.48 7.83 -0.66
N LEU A 109 2.43 8.85 0.22
CA LEU A 109 3.61 9.41 0.86
C LEU A 109 4.31 8.36 1.73
N GLU A 110 3.56 7.56 2.48
CA GLU A 110 4.10 6.48 3.32
C GLU A 110 4.82 5.41 2.49
N MET A 111 4.18 4.93 1.41
CA MET A 111 4.78 3.98 0.48
C MET A 111 6.09 4.51 -0.12
N PHE A 112 6.08 5.78 -0.57
CA PHE A 112 7.29 6.43 -1.05
C PHE A 112 8.36 6.53 0.03
N SER A 113 8.02 6.97 1.25
CA SER A 113 8.98 7.09 2.36
C SER A 113 9.63 5.76 2.72
N CYS A 114 8.90 4.65 2.68
CA CYS A 114 9.45 3.30 2.87
C CYS A 114 10.51 2.95 1.81
N SER A 115 10.19 3.16 0.53
CA SER A 115 11.12 2.89 -0.57
C SER A 115 12.32 3.84 -0.56
N ALA A 116 12.10 5.11 -0.22
CA ALA A 116 13.12 6.13 -0.05
C ALA A 116 14.08 5.78 1.10
N LEU A 117 13.56 5.35 2.26
CA LEU A 117 14.36 4.91 3.40
C LEU A 117 15.20 3.67 3.05
N CYS A 118 14.63 2.72 2.33
CA CYS A 118 15.36 1.54 1.85
C CYS A 118 16.54 1.97 0.96
N TYR A 119 16.30 2.85 -0.01
CA TYR A 119 17.36 3.35 -0.88
C TYR A 119 18.42 4.17 -0.14
N ALA A 120 18.00 5.07 0.76
CA ALA A 120 18.89 5.88 1.59
C ALA A 120 19.85 5.03 2.43
N LYS A 121 19.37 3.91 2.97
CA LYS A 121 20.19 2.91 3.68
C LYS A 121 21.20 2.23 2.77
N VAL A 122 20.83 1.93 1.52
CA VAL A 122 21.73 1.28 0.55
C VAL A 122 22.87 2.21 0.11
N ILE A 123 22.59 3.51 -0.05
CA ILE A 123 23.63 4.49 -0.41
C ILE A 123 24.41 5.02 0.80
N GLY A 124 23.94 4.74 2.02
CA GLY A 124 24.63 5.14 3.26
C GLY A 124 24.52 6.63 3.59
N GLU A 125 23.45 7.32 3.15
CA GLU A 125 23.28 8.77 3.35
C GLU A 125 22.54 9.08 4.67
N PRO A 126 23.25 9.50 5.75
CA PRO A 126 22.67 9.59 7.10
C PRO A 126 21.57 10.64 7.21
N ASN A 127 21.70 11.75 6.46
CA ASN A 127 20.69 12.81 6.47
C ASN A 127 19.38 12.33 5.85
N LEU A 128 19.44 11.61 4.73
CA LEU A 128 18.25 11.05 4.08
C LEU A 128 17.61 9.97 4.96
N ILE A 129 18.41 9.10 5.57
CA ILE A 129 17.92 8.09 6.52
C ILE A 129 17.13 8.77 7.64
N LYS A 130 17.70 9.78 8.30
CA LYS A 130 17.04 10.51 9.39
C LYS A 130 15.72 11.15 8.95
N VAL A 131 15.71 11.82 7.80
CA VAL A 131 14.51 12.52 7.32
C VAL A 131 13.40 11.53 6.97
N PHE A 132 13.69 10.46 6.24
CA PHE A 132 12.66 9.49 5.84
C PHE A 132 12.20 8.58 6.97
N ASP A 133 13.06 8.29 7.95
CA ASP A 133 12.68 7.56 9.17
C ASP A 133 11.69 8.38 10.01
N GLN A 134 11.89 9.70 10.08
CA GLN A 134 10.98 10.63 10.77
C GLN A 134 9.72 10.96 9.97
N ALA A 135 9.76 10.85 8.64
CA ALA A 135 8.64 11.15 7.76
C ALA A 135 7.57 10.05 7.76
N LEU A 136 7.92 8.83 8.19
CA LEU A 136 6.95 7.79 8.43
C LEU A 136 6.06 8.23 9.61
N PRO A 137 4.74 8.33 9.43
CA PRO A 137 3.86 8.57 10.56
C PRO A 137 4.06 7.37 11.50
N THR A 138 4.76 7.60 12.60
CA THR A 138 4.72 6.66 13.71
C THR A 138 3.25 6.54 14.03
N VAL A 139 2.67 5.37 13.73
CA VAL A 139 1.39 4.97 14.28
C VAL A 139 1.68 4.89 15.78
N LYS A 140 1.58 6.03 16.47
CA LYS A 140 1.42 6.08 17.91
C LYS A 140 0.11 5.37 18.12
N ILE A 141 0.19 4.06 18.35
CA ILE A 141 -0.88 3.28 18.94
C ILE A 141 -1.07 3.95 20.29
N THR A 142 -1.94 4.95 20.36
CA THR A 142 -2.41 5.46 21.63
C THR A 142 -3.00 4.23 22.31
N PRO A 143 -2.48 3.77 23.46
CA PRO A 143 -3.14 2.71 24.21
C PRO A 143 -4.54 3.23 24.51
N LYS A 144 -5.55 2.67 23.84
CA LYS A 144 -6.93 2.83 24.25
C LYS A 144 -7.01 2.14 25.60
N ASN A 145 -7.03 2.94 26.67
CA ASN A 145 -7.45 2.49 27.98
C ASN A 145 -8.86 1.91 27.84
N GLU A 146 -8.96 0.59 27.88
CA GLU A 146 -10.18 -0.12 28.21
C GLU A 146 -10.41 0.01 29.73
N ASN A 147 -11.55 0.60 30.09
CA ASN A 147 -12.39 0.37 31.27
C ASN A 147 -13.27 1.62 31.40
N THR A 148 -14.59 1.54 31.22
CA THR A 148 -15.47 0.92 32.20
C THR A 148 -16.81 0.54 31.53
N LEU A 149 -17.30 -0.68 31.80
CA LEU A 149 -18.66 -1.11 31.53
C LEU A 149 -19.69 -0.22 32.27
N ASN A 150 -20.81 0.07 31.61
CA ASN A 150 -22.13 -0.16 32.21
C ASN A 150 -23.20 -0.21 31.11
N GLY A 151 -24.03 -1.24 31.17
CA GLY A 151 -25.05 -1.55 30.17
C GLY A 151 -26.33 -0.74 30.31
N ASN A 152 -27.19 -0.89 29.30
CA ASN A 152 -28.60 -1.28 29.42
C ASN A 152 -29.19 -1.49 28.02
N ASP A 153 -29.95 -2.58 27.90
CA ASP A 153 -30.65 -3.05 26.71
C ASP A 153 -31.75 -2.09 26.22
N VAL A 154 -31.95 -2.01 24.89
CA VAL A 154 -33.29 -2.06 24.28
C VAL A 154 -33.20 -2.70 22.88
N GLU A 155 -33.92 -3.81 22.74
CA GLU A 155 -34.24 -4.58 21.54
C GLU A 155 -35.31 -3.85 20.70
N THR A 156 -35.14 -3.70 19.38
CA THR A 156 -36.06 -4.20 18.31
C THR A 156 -35.88 -3.55 16.91
N LYS A 157 -35.86 -4.46 15.91
CA LYS A 157 -36.45 -4.40 14.54
C LYS A 157 -35.72 -3.70 13.38
N LEU A 158 -35.15 -4.59 12.53
CA LEU A 158 -35.43 -4.78 11.10
C LEU A 158 -35.88 -3.56 10.27
N VAL A 159 -35.06 -3.16 9.28
CA VAL A 159 -35.46 -3.04 7.86
C VAL A 159 -34.23 -3.29 6.97
N GLN A 160 -34.46 -4.04 5.89
CA GLN A 160 -33.54 -4.42 4.81
C GLN A 160 -33.23 -3.26 3.84
N ASN A 161 -32.24 -3.52 2.99
CA ASN A 161 -31.96 -2.88 1.69
C ASN A 161 -31.11 -1.60 1.74
N ASP A 162 -29.85 -1.72 1.32
CA ASP A 162 -29.49 -1.32 -0.04
C ASP A 162 -28.09 -1.84 -0.38
N ALA A 163 -27.96 -2.42 -1.57
CA ALA A 163 -26.69 -2.73 -2.20
C ALA A 163 -25.88 -1.42 -2.34
N LYS A 164 -24.88 -1.22 -1.47
CA LYS A 164 -24.00 -0.05 -1.49
C LYS A 164 -22.54 -0.47 -1.37
N GLU A 165 -21.89 -0.40 -2.54
CA GLU A 165 -20.60 0.24 -2.75
C GLU A 165 -19.49 -0.10 -1.74
N TYR A 166 -18.61 -1.02 -2.13
CA TYR A 166 -17.40 -1.39 -1.40
C TYR A 166 -16.48 -0.17 -1.21
N LYS A 167 -16.71 0.59 -0.14
CA LYS A 167 -15.73 1.54 0.42
C LYS A 167 -14.39 0.82 0.58
N HIS A 168 -13.36 1.27 -0.13
CA HIS A 168 -11.99 0.77 0.02
C HIS A 168 -11.46 1.08 1.42
N THR A 169 -11.69 0.17 2.37
CA THR A 169 -11.04 0.15 3.67
C THR A 169 -9.53 -0.10 3.49
N ARG A 170 -8.70 0.60 4.28
CA ARG A 170 -7.21 0.51 4.29
C ARG A 170 -6.64 -0.92 4.23
N ASN A 171 -7.40 -1.90 4.72
CA ASN A 171 -7.10 -3.32 4.65
C ASN A 171 -8.30 -4.07 4.06
N PRO A 172 -8.42 -4.22 2.73
CA PRO A 172 -9.56 -4.93 2.11
C PRO A 172 -9.66 -6.40 2.55
N TRP A 173 -8.55 -6.97 3.04
CA TRP A 173 -8.49 -8.29 3.65
C TRP A 173 -9.04 -8.37 5.08
N LEU A 174 -9.49 -7.25 5.67
CA LEU A 174 -10.23 -7.24 6.95
C LEU A 174 -11.74 -7.11 6.74
N VAL A 175 -12.18 -6.87 5.50
CA VAL A 175 -13.60 -6.80 5.18
C VAL A 175 -14.10 -8.20 4.89
N ARG A 176 -15.08 -8.64 5.68
CA ARG A 176 -15.76 -9.90 5.46
C ARG A 176 -16.56 -9.85 4.16
N ASP A 177 -16.44 -10.89 3.36
CA ASP A 177 -17.35 -11.13 2.25
C ASP A 177 -18.69 -11.65 2.80
N PRO A 178 -19.84 -11.04 2.43
CA PRO A 178 -21.14 -11.50 2.93
C PRO A 178 -21.47 -12.95 2.54
N ASN A 179 -20.84 -13.48 1.48
CA ASN A 179 -21.01 -14.87 1.05
C ASN A 179 -20.14 -15.85 1.85
N ASP A 180 -19.26 -15.36 2.72
CA ASP A 180 -18.40 -16.20 3.54
C ASP A 180 -19.12 -16.69 4.82
N PRO A 181 -18.89 -17.95 5.22
CA PRO A 181 -19.33 -18.43 6.53
C PRO A 181 -18.71 -17.57 7.63
N GLU A 182 -19.37 -17.49 8.78
CA GLU A 182 -18.87 -16.74 9.93
C GLU A 182 -17.42 -17.18 10.25
N PRO A 183 -16.46 -16.25 10.30
CA PRO A 183 -15.08 -16.61 10.57
C PRO A 183 -14.92 -16.96 12.05
N GLU A 184 -14.56 -18.21 12.34
CA GLU A 184 -14.22 -18.64 13.70
C GLU A 184 -13.02 -17.88 14.28
N GLN A 185 -12.13 -17.40 13.41
CA GLN A 185 -10.92 -16.69 13.79
C GLN A 185 -10.73 -15.45 12.91
N PRO A 186 -10.28 -14.31 13.47
CA PRO A 186 -10.15 -13.04 12.74
C PRO A 186 -9.28 -13.13 11.48
N TRP A 187 -8.26 -14.00 11.48
CA TRP A 187 -7.36 -14.19 10.34
C TRP A 187 -7.95 -15.04 9.20
N TYR A 188 -9.13 -15.64 9.38
CA TYR A 188 -9.82 -16.34 8.28
C TYR A 188 -10.26 -15.36 7.19
N ILE A 189 -10.69 -14.15 7.56
CA ILE A 189 -11.09 -13.10 6.61
C ILE A 189 -9.92 -12.78 5.64
N PRO A 190 -8.71 -12.45 6.11
CA PRO A 190 -7.60 -12.20 5.21
C PRO A 190 -7.15 -13.42 4.43
N ALA A 191 -7.21 -14.62 5.02
CA ALA A 191 -6.85 -15.84 4.31
C ALA A 191 -7.74 -16.07 3.08
N ARG A 192 -9.07 -15.89 3.24
CA ARG A 192 -10.07 -16.02 2.17
C ARG A 192 -9.90 -14.94 1.11
N TYR A 193 -9.67 -13.70 1.54
CA TYR A 193 -9.39 -12.59 0.63
C TYR A 193 -8.16 -12.88 -0.25
N PHE A 194 -7.03 -13.30 0.34
CA PHE A 194 -5.83 -13.61 -0.43
C PHE A 194 -6.04 -14.81 -1.36
N ALA A 195 -6.79 -15.82 -0.92
CA ALA A 195 -7.12 -16.96 -1.77
C ALA A 195 -7.87 -16.54 -3.05
N ARG A 196 -8.91 -15.71 -2.93
CA ARG A 196 -9.63 -15.15 -4.09
C ARG A 196 -8.72 -14.35 -5.00
N ARG A 197 -7.89 -13.46 -4.44
CA ARG A 197 -6.95 -12.63 -5.22
C ARG A 197 -5.90 -13.47 -5.96
N LEU A 198 -5.50 -14.61 -5.41
CA LEU A 198 -4.59 -15.54 -6.06
C LEU A 198 -5.29 -16.32 -7.18
N ILE A 199 -6.52 -16.79 -6.96
CA ILE A 199 -7.32 -17.52 -7.98
C ILE A 199 -7.70 -16.61 -9.15
N MET A 200 -8.07 -15.35 -8.87
CA MET A 200 -8.33 -14.34 -9.93
C MET A 200 -7.12 -14.14 -10.85
N LYS A 201 -5.89 -14.33 -10.34
CA LYS A 201 -4.66 -14.23 -11.13
C LYS A 201 -4.28 -15.54 -11.82
N ASP A 202 -4.61 -16.67 -11.21
CA ASP A 202 -4.27 -18.00 -11.69
C ASP A 202 -5.40 -18.97 -11.29
N ALA A 203 -6.35 -19.15 -12.21
CA ALA A 203 -7.51 -20.01 -12.01
C ALA A 203 -7.14 -21.48 -11.79
N THR A 204 -5.95 -21.92 -12.21
CA THR A 204 -5.50 -23.30 -12.01
C THR A 204 -5.27 -23.65 -10.53
N LEU A 205 -5.19 -22.63 -9.66
CA LEU A 205 -5.06 -22.80 -8.22
C LEU A 205 -6.30 -23.36 -7.55
N LEU A 206 -7.48 -23.25 -8.19
CA LEU A 206 -8.74 -23.81 -7.67
C LEU A 206 -8.59 -25.33 -7.45
N ASN A 207 -7.97 -26.02 -8.40
CA ASN A 207 -7.75 -27.48 -8.34
C ASN A 207 -6.48 -27.87 -7.58
N LYS A 208 -5.67 -26.90 -7.13
CA LYS A 208 -4.37 -27.12 -6.48
C LYS A 208 -4.38 -26.61 -5.05
N HIS A 209 -5.30 -27.11 -4.22
CA HIS A 209 -5.52 -26.65 -2.84
C HIS A 209 -4.26 -26.56 -1.97
N ASN A 210 -3.33 -27.52 -2.07
CA ASN A 210 -2.05 -27.46 -1.34
C ASN A 210 -1.19 -26.27 -1.74
N LEU A 211 -1.13 -26.00 -3.06
CA LEU A 211 -0.35 -24.90 -3.61
C LEU A 211 -0.99 -23.55 -3.28
N LEU A 212 -2.32 -23.47 -3.36
CA LEU A 212 -3.08 -22.30 -2.95
C LEU A 212 -2.84 -21.97 -1.48
N ALA A 213 -2.99 -22.96 -0.58
CA ALA A 213 -2.75 -22.78 0.85
C ALA A 213 -1.31 -22.30 1.14
N LYS A 214 -0.31 -22.81 0.42
CA LYS A 214 1.09 -22.37 0.56
C LYS A 214 1.28 -20.91 0.13
N LYS A 215 0.65 -20.49 -0.97
CA LYS A 215 0.71 -19.08 -1.43
C LYS A 215 -0.02 -18.14 -0.47
N VAL A 216 -1.20 -18.55 0.04
CA VAL A 216 -1.95 -17.78 1.05
C VAL A 216 -1.14 -17.62 2.33
N LEU A 217 -0.49 -18.69 2.81
CA LEU A 217 0.39 -18.64 3.98
C LEU A 217 1.49 -17.59 3.80
N TYR A 218 2.12 -17.55 2.63
CA TYR A 218 3.15 -16.56 2.31
C TYR A 218 2.59 -15.13 2.32
N SER A 219 1.41 -14.90 1.75
CA SER A 219 0.75 -13.59 1.79
C SER A 219 0.44 -13.13 3.21
N LEU A 220 -0.09 -14.03 4.06
CA LEU A 220 -0.39 -13.70 5.47
C LEU A 220 0.89 -13.35 6.25
N LYS A 221 1.98 -14.09 6.04
CA LYS A 221 3.28 -13.82 6.66
C LYS A 221 3.84 -12.46 6.24
N ASN A 222 3.79 -12.13 4.95
CA ASN A 222 4.28 -10.84 4.46
C ASN A 222 3.49 -9.65 5.01
N MET A 223 2.22 -9.86 5.36
CA MET A 223 1.35 -8.83 5.93
C MET A 223 1.34 -8.83 7.46
N GLY A 224 2.19 -9.65 8.11
CA GLY A 224 2.28 -9.74 9.56
C GLY A 224 1.02 -10.29 10.25
N ILE A 225 0.19 -11.06 9.53
CA ILE A 225 -1.07 -11.58 10.06
C ILE A 225 -0.82 -12.90 10.80
N ASN A 226 -1.11 -12.90 12.10
CA ASN A 226 -0.88 -14.01 13.02
C ASN A 226 -2.18 -14.77 13.36
N ASN A 227 -2.04 -16.00 13.89
CA ASN A 227 -3.17 -16.78 14.37
C ASN A 227 -3.58 -16.41 15.81
N ARG A 228 -4.50 -17.19 16.41
CA ARG A 228 -4.94 -17.02 17.79
C ARG A 228 -3.75 -16.98 18.76
N GLY A 229 -3.67 -15.89 19.53
CA GLY A 229 -2.59 -15.67 20.50
C GLY A 229 -1.33 -15.04 19.90
N GLY A 230 -1.40 -14.48 18.69
CA GLY A 230 -0.30 -13.73 18.09
C GLY A 230 0.85 -14.61 17.56
N LYS A 231 0.66 -15.93 17.46
CA LYS A 231 1.68 -16.83 16.91
C LYS A 231 1.66 -16.81 15.39
N MET A 232 2.83 -16.94 14.79
CA MET A 232 2.95 -17.00 13.33
C MET A 232 2.24 -18.25 12.82
N ILE A 233 1.46 -18.12 11.74
CA ILE A 233 0.86 -19.29 11.09
C ILE A 233 2.00 -20.09 10.46
N SER A 234 2.21 -21.31 10.93
CA SER A 234 3.25 -22.22 10.44
C SER A 234 2.68 -23.37 9.62
N ASP A 235 1.42 -23.73 9.85
CA ASP A 235 0.84 -24.96 9.30
C ASP A 235 -0.14 -24.71 8.14
N LEU A 236 0.08 -25.44 7.04
CA LEU A 236 -0.77 -25.45 5.86
C LEU A 236 -2.15 -26.03 6.15
N THR A 237 -2.28 -26.99 7.08
CA THR A 237 -3.58 -27.56 7.43
C THR A 237 -4.50 -26.51 8.05
N THR A 238 -3.91 -25.59 8.82
CA THR A 238 -4.62 -24.47 9.43
C THR A 238 -5.15 -23.52 8.36
N ILE A 239 -4.35 -23.18 7.35
CA ILE A 239 -4.83 -22.38 6.21
C ILE A 239 -5.98 -23.06 5.47
N LYS A 240 -5.89 -24.38 5.24
CA LYS A 240 -6.97 -25.11 4.57
C LYS A 240 -8.29 -25.04 5.32
N LYS A 241 -8.27 -25.07 6.66
CA LYS A 241 -9.49 -24.88 7.48
C LYS A 241 -10.15 -23.54 7.19
N ALA A 242 -9.36 -22.46 7.09
CA ALA A 242 -9.89 -21.13 6.79
C ALA A 242 -10.54 -21.03 5.39
N LEU A 243 -10.14 -21.91 4.46
CA LEU A 243 -10.67 -21.99 3.10
C LEU A 243 -11.79 -23.02 2.93
N THR A 244 -12.12 -23.77 3.99
CA THR A 244 -13.15 -24.80 3.93
C THR A 244 -14.54 -24.16 3.90
N ASN A 245 -15.44 -24.68 3.05
CA ASN A 245 -16.81 -24.16 2.86
C ASN A 245 -16.86 -22.70 2.40
N VAL A 246 -15.83 -22.23 1.71
CA VAL A 246 -15.75 -20.89 1.14
C VAL A 246 -15.86 -20.98 -0.37
N ASN A 247 -16.76 -20.19 -0.96
CA ASN A 247 -16.76 -20.01 -2.41
C ASN A 247 -15.59 -19.08 -2.82
N LEU A 248 -14.61 -19.64 -3.54
CA LEU A 248 -13.37 -18.96 -3.93
C LEU A 248 -13.29 -18.60 -5.42
N GLY A 249 -14.34 -18.92 -6.18
CA GLY A 249 -14.41 -18.75 -7.64
C GLY A 249 -15.57 -19.55 -8.19
#